data_AF-A0A370PGF2-F1
#
_entry.id   AF-A0A370PGF2-F1
#
_cell.length_a   1.000
_cell.length_b   1.000
_cell.length_c   1.000
_cell.angle_alpha   90.00
_cell.angle_beta   90.00
_cell.angle_gamma   90.00
#
_symmetry.space_group_name_H-M   'P 1'
#
loop_
_entity.id
_entity.type
_entity.pdbx_description
1 polymer ?
#
loop_
_entity_poly.entity_id
_entity_poly.type
_entity_poly.pdbx_seq_one_letter_code
_entity_poly.pdbx_strand_id
1 'polypeptide(L)'
;MSAVNENNLEGVSETVLTLRKVVVNESEPLARRFRALFSLKYLACLQPPSEDTLPAIEAIAAAFSSKSALLKHELAYCLGQTRNPDAVAFLQQVLKDKEEDVMCRHEAAEALGALGYEDSLEILKALKDDENEPEVIRETCDIAVDRIVWENSEARKAEKLKPSDFTSIDPAPPMPLEAAEPSIPELEKTLLDTKLPLFQRYRAMFALRDLASPPDLPTAVQAVDALAKGLKDPSALFRHEVAFVFGQLCHPASVPSLTECLSNQEEAGMVRHEAAEALGSLGDVEGVEDTLKKFLNDPEQVVRDSIIVALDMAEFEKNGEMEYALVPDSGAPAAVSA
;
A
#
# COMPACT_ATOMS: atom_id res chain seq x y z
N MET A 1 -16.02 20.38 -9.63
CA MET A 1 -16.24 20.05 -11.06
C MET A 1 -15.09 20.61 -11.87
N SER A 2 -14.00 19.85 -11.97
CA SER A 2 -12.96 20.05 -12.99
C SER A 2 -13.13 18.91 -13.98
N ALA A 3 -13.37 19.23 -15.24
CA ALA A 3 -13.49 18.26 -16.31
C ALA A 3 -12.13 17.60 -16.53
N VAL A 4 -11.96 16.38 -16.01
CA VAL A 4 -10.89 15.49 -16.45
C VAL A 4 -11.18 15.17 -17.91
N ASN A 5 -10.25 15.50 -18.80
CA ASN A 5 -10.35 15.37 -20.25
C ASN A 5 -10.98 14.02 -20.67
N GLU A 6 -12.23 14.05 -21.14
CA GLU A 6 -12.86 12.90 -21.80
C GLU A 6 -12.36 12.68 -23.24
N ASN A 7 -11.49 13.54 -23.79
CA ASN A 7 -11.23 13.54 -25.23
C ASN A 7 -9.73 13.61 -25.56
N ASN A 8 -9.04 12.47 -25.57
CA ASN A 8 -8.61 11.82 -26.82
C ASN A 8 -8.03 10.43 -26.52
N LEU A 9 -8.86 9.38 -26.54
CA LEU A 9 -8.41 7.98 -26.41
C LEU A 9 -7.82 7.42 -27.73
N GLU A 10 -7.63 8.27 -28.74
CA GLU A 10 -7.00 7.90 -30.01
C GLU A 10 -5.54 7.48 -29.78
N GLY A 11 -5.21 6.23 -30.11
CA GLY A 11 -3.85 5.69 -29.99
C GLY A 11 -3.57 4.90 -28.70
N VAL A 12 -4.53 4.81 -27.76
CA VAL A 12 -4.41 3.96 -26.57
C VAL A 12 -4.69 2.50 -26.95
N SER A 13 -3.91 1.56 -26.42
CA SER A 13 -4.11 0.13 -26.69
C SER A 13 -5.47 -0.38 -26.19
N GLU A 14 -6.00 -1.39 -26.89
CA GLU A 14 -7.26 -2.06 -26.50
C GLU A 14 -7.20 -2.66 -25.09
N THR A 15 -6.00 -3.10 -24.68
CA THR A 15 -5.70 -3.59 -23.33
C THR A 15 -6.01 -2.53 -22.28
N VAL A 16 -5.39 -1.34 -22.38
CA VAL A 16 -5.59 -0.26 -21.41
C VAL A 16 -7.04 0.23 -21.44
N LEU A 17 -7.67 0.32 -22.61
CA LEU A 17 -9.09 0.69 -22.72
C LEU A 17 -10.02 -0.29 -22.00
N THR A 18 -9.75 -1.60 -22.12
CA THR A 18 -10.53 -2.65 -21.47
C THR A 18 -10.36 -2.58 -19.95
N LEU A 19 -9.12 -2.48 -19.47
CA LEU A 19 -8.82 -2.34 -18.04
C LEU A 19 -9.43 -1.08 -17.44
N ARG A 20 -9.31 0.06 -18.14
CA ARG A 20 -9.93 1.33 -17.74
C ARG A 20 -11.45 1.17 -17.59
N LYS A 21 -12.11 0.52 -18.56
CA LYS A 21 -13.56 0.28 -18.51
C LYS A 21 -13.97 -0.54 -17.27
N VAL A 22 -13.16 -1.52 -16.88
CA VAL A 22 -13.43 -2.33 -15.68
C VAL A 22 -13.22 -1.51 -14.41
N VAL A 23 -12.06 -0.87 -14.25
CA VAL A 23 -11.70 -0.20 -12.98
C VAL A 23 -12.61 0.98 -12.63
N VAL A 24 -13.18 1.70 -13.63
CA VAL A 24 -14.10 2.83 -13.38
C VAL A 24 -15.57 2.41 -13.26
N ASN A 25 -15.93 1.16 -13.54
CA ASN A 25 -17.33 0.73 -13.57
C ASN A 25 -17.82 0.31 -12.17
N GLU A 26 -18.64 1.16 -11.55
CA GLU A 26 -19.25 0.92 -10.23
C GLU A 26 -20.18 -0.32 -10.18
N SER A 27 -20.55 -0.90 -11.32
CA SER A 27 -21.34 -2.13 -11.38
C SER A 27 -20.46 -3.40 -11.41
N GLU A 28 -19.15 -3.28 -11.64
CA GLU A 28 -18.23 -4.42 -11.55
C GLU A 28 -17.97 -4.80 -10.09
N PRO A 29 -17.84 -6.10 -9.77
CA PRO A 29 -17.41 -6.55 -8.45
C PRO A 29 -16.09 -5.90 -8.04
N LEU A 30 -15.97 -5.49 -6.77
CA LEU A 30 -14.79 -4.77 -6.27
C LEU A 30 -13.48 -5.54 -6.55
N ALA A 31 -13.45 -6.84 -6.23
CA ALA A 31 -12.30 -7.71 -6.51
C ALA A 31 -11.86 -7.65 -7.99
N ARG A 32 -12.81 -7.67 -8.94
CA ARG A 32 -12.50 -7.56 -10.38
C ARG A 32 -11.91 -6.21 -10.76
N ARG A 33 -12.33 -5.13 -10.09
CA ARG A 33 -11.74 -3.79 -10.25
C ARG A 33 -10.31 -3.74 -9.72
N PHE A 34 -10.02 -4.39 -8.59
CA PHE A 34 -8.66 -4.56 -8.05
C PHE A 34 -7.75 -5.34 -9.01
N ARG A 35 -8.23 -6.45 -9.56
CA ARG A 35 -7.48 -7.21 -10.58
C ARG A 35 -7.15 -6.36 -11.81
N ALA A 36 -8.09 -5.50 -12.26
CA ALA A 36 -7.83 -4.57 -13.36
C ALA A 36 -6.83 -3.47 -12.97
N LEU A 37 -6.92 -2.94 -11.73
CA LEU A 37 -5.97 -1.98 -11.18
C LEU A 37 -4.55 -2.54 -11.16
N PHE A 38 -4.34 -3.77 -10.70
CA PHE A 38 -3.00 -4.36 -10.67
C PHE A 38 -2.41 -4.59 -12.06
N SER A 39 -3.24 -4.91 -13.07
CA SER A 39 -2.79 -4.94 -14.47
C SER A 39 -2.40 -3.56 -14.98
N LEU A 40 -3.15 -2.51 -14.64
CA LEU A 40 -2.80 -1.13 -14.98
C LEU A 40 -1.52 -0.70 -14.26
N LYS A 41 -1.34 -1.05 -12.98
CA LYS A 41 -0.12 -0.81 -12.21
C LYS A 41 1.08 -1.43 -12.92
N TYR A 42 0.98 -2.69 -13.35
CA TYR A 42 2.05 -3.35 -14.09
C TYR A 42 2.48 -2.53 -15.33
N LEU A 43 1.52 -2.10 -16.15
CA LEU A 43 1.79 -1.28 -17.34
C LEU A 43 2.39 0.09 -16.97
N ALA A 44 1.89 0.72 -15.91
CA ALA A 44 2.37 2.00 -15.41
C ALA A 44 3.78 1.94 -14.80
N CYS A 45 4.22 0.76 -14.34
CA CYS A 45 5.54 0.53 -13.75
C CYS A 45 6.60 0.03 -14.75
N LEU A 46 6.28 -0.14 -16.04
CA LEU A 46 7.23 -0.65 -17.03
C LEU A 46 8.47 0.24 -17.16
N GLN A 47 9.65 -0.38 -17.14
CA GLN A 47 10.93 0.27 -17.31
C GLN A 47 11.76 -0.46 -18.40
N PRO A 48 12.09 0.18 -19.53
CA PRO A 48 11.72 1.56 -19.90
C PRO A 48 10.19 1.72 -20.13
N PRO A 49 9.64 2.94 -20.01
CA PRO A 49 8.24 3.21 -20.30
C PRO A 49 7.84 2.79 -21.73
N SER A 50 6.66 2.18 -21.87
CA SER A 50 6.00 1.90 -23.15
C SER A 50 4.93 2.97 -23.49
N GLU A 51 4.35 2.87 -24.69
CA GLU A 51 3.21 3.70 -25.11
C GLU A 51 1.96 3.57 -24.21
N ASP A 52 1.86 2.47 -23.44
CA ASP A 52 0.76 2.21 -22.51
C ASP A 52 0.99 2.79 -21.11
N THR A 53 2.20 3.25 -20.79
CA THR A 53 2.57 3.69 -19.43
C THR A 53 1.70 4.86 -18.96
N LEU A 54 1.68 5.95 -19.73
CA LEU A 54 0.88 7.14 -19.40
C LEU A 54 -0.63 6.84 -19.47
N PRO A 55 -1.16 6.19 -20.52
CA PRO A 55 -2.56 5.77 -20.54
C PRO A 55 -2.98 4.91 -19.34
N ALA A 56 -2.09 4.04 -18.83
CA ALA A 56 -2.35 3.25 -17.64
C ALA A 56 -2.43 4.12 -16.37
N ILE A 57 -1.51 5.07 -16.19
CA ILE A 57 -1.56 6.07 -15.11
C ILE A 57 -2.87 6.87 -15.16
N GLU A 58 -3.26 7.34 -16.34
CA GLU A 58 -4.51 8.08 -16.54
C GLU A 58 -5.75 7.23 -16.29
N ALA A 59 -5.69 5.92 -16.59
CA ALA A 59 -6.77 4.97 -16.30
C ALA A 59 -6.92 4.71 -14.80
N ILE A 60 -5.81 4.57 -14.07
CA ILE A 60 -5.81 4.47 -12.60
C ILE A 60 -6.39 5.76 -12.01
N ALA A 61 -5.90 6.93 -12.44
CA ALA A 61 -6.37 8.22 -11.92
C ALA A 61 -7.87 8.48 -12.20
N ALA A 62 -8.40 7.99 -13.32
CA ALA A 62 -9.83 8.15 -13.62
C ALA A 62 -10.74 7.44 -12.61
N ALA A 63 -10.26 6.38 -11.96
CA ALA A 63 -11.01 5.62 -10.96
C ALA A 63 -11.10 6.32 -9.59
N PHE A 64 -10.43 7.46 -9.37
CA PHE A 64 -10.66 8.29 -8.17
C PHE A 64 -12.09 8.83 -8.07
N SER A 65 -12.89 8.71 -9.15
CA SER A 65 -14.33 8.96 -9.12
C SER A 65 -15.16 7.89 -8.38
N SER A 66 -14.52 6.80 -7.93
CA SER A 66 -15.15 5.69 -7.21
C SER A 66 -15.75 6.12 -5.86
N LYS A 67 -16.78 5.39 -5.43
CA LYS A 67 -17.36 5.55 -4.08
C LYS A 67 -16.66 4.73 -3.01
N SER A 68 -15.83 3.75 -3.39
CA SER A 68 -15.09 2.92 -2.45
C SER A 68 -13.81 3.64 -2.02
N ALA A 69 -13.73 4.02 -0.75
CA ALA A 69 -12.51 4.55 -0.16
C ALA A 69 -11.36 3.55 -0.28
N LEU A 70 -11.65 2.25 -0.14
CA LEU A 70 -10.65 1.20 -0.30
C LEU A 70 -10.03 1.20 -1.70
N LEU A 71 -10.87 1.21 -2.75
CA LEU A 71 -10.33 1.28 -4.11
C LEU A 71 -9.51 2.56 -4.30
N LYS A 72 -10.01 3.71 -3.88
CA LYS A 72 -9.32 5.00 -4.06
C LYS A 72 -7.98 5.07 -3.35
N HIS A 73 -7.89 4.54 -2.14
CA HIS A 73 -6.63 4.33 -1.44
C HIS A 73 -5.67 3.50 -2.31
N GLU A 74 -6.10 2.33 -2.78
CA GLU A 74 -5.24 1.45 -3.60
C GLU A 74 -4.80 2.10 -4.93
N LEU A 75 -5.62 2.97 -5.52
CA LEU A 75 -5.23 3.75 -6.70
C LEU A 75 -4.04 4.67 -6.39
N ALA A 76 -4.09 5.38 -5.26
CA ALA A 76 -3.01 6.26 -4.83
C ALA A 76 -1.73 5.47 -4.55
N TYR A 77 -1.84 4.34 -3.84
CA TYR A 77 -0.73 3.42 -3.61
C TYR A 77 -0.10 2.99 -4.93
N CYS A 78 -0.90 2.45 -5.86
CA CYS A 78 -0.43 1.99 -7.17
C CYS A 78 0.29 3.09 -7.96
N LEU A 79 -0.22 4.33 -7.93
CA LEU A 79 0.41 5.48 -8.57
C LEU A 79 1.75 5.84 -7.93
N GLY A 80 1.88 5.77 -6.60
CA GLY A 80 3.14 5.98 -5.88
C GLY A 80 4.23 4.99 -6.28
N GLN A 81 3.84 3.74 -6.58
CA GLN A 81 4.75 2.67 -6.98
C GLN A 81 5.28 2.80 -8.43
N THR A 82 4.77 3.74 -9.23
CA THR A 82 5.12 3.86 -10.66
C THR A 82 6.51 4.42 -10.94
N ARG A 83 7.06 5.22 -10.01
CA ARG A 83 8.27 6.05 -10.24
C ARG A 83 8.14 6.99 -11.45
N ASN A 84 6.91 7.38 -11.79
CA ASN A 84 6.63 8.20 -12.97
C ASN A 84 6.09 9.58 -12.54
N PRO A 85 6.68 10.70 -13.02
CA PRO A 85 6.24 12.04 -12.65
C PRO A 85 4.82 12.37 -13.12
N ASP A 86 4.30 11.68 -14.13
CA ASP A 86 2.94 11.88 -14.64
C ASP A 86 1.86 11.56 -13.58
N ALA A 87 2.19 10.78 -12.54
CA ALA A 87 1.29 10.51 -11.42
C ALA A 87 1.14 11.67 -10.43
N VAL A 88 2.10 12.61 -10.37
CA VAL A 88 2.20 13.64 -9.31
C VAL A 88 0.95 14.53 -9.27
N ALA A 89 0.49 15.02 -10.41
CA ALA A 89 -0.63 15.95 -10.47
C ALA A 89 -1.93 15.33 -9.93
N PHE A 90 -2.17 14.05 -10.22
CA PHE A 90 -3.34 13.33 -9.74
C PHE A 90 -3.28 13.13 -8.22
N LEU A 91 -2.14 12.71 -7.69
CA LEU A 91 -1.93 12.52 -6.25
C LEU A 91 -2.05 13.83 -5.47
N GLN A 92 -1.48 14.93 -6.00
CA GLN A 92 -1.65 16.26 -5.39
C GLN A 92 -3.11 16.72 -5.39
N GLN A 93 -3.91 16.34 -6.40
CA GLN A 93 -5.34 16.68 -6.42
C GLN A 93 -6.09 15.95 -5.30
N VAL A 94 -5.83 14.65 -5.09
CA VAL A 94 -6.42 13.84 -4.02
C VAL A 94 -6.03 14.40 -2.65
N LEU A 95 -4.74 14.66 -2.42
CA LEU A 95 -4.24 15.17 -1.15
C LEU A 95 -4.84 16.54 -0.76
N LYS A 96 -5.08 17.42 -1.74
CA LYS A 96 -5.67 18.76 -1.53
C LYS A 96 -7.17 18.73 -1.25
N ASP A 97 -7.88 17.68 -1.67
CA ASP A 97 -9.33 17.61 -1.53
C ASP A 97 -9.71 17.28 -0.09
N LYS A 98 -10.26 18.27 0.63
CA LYS A 98 -10.66 18.13 2.03
C LYS A 98 -11.95 17.32 2.21
N GLU A 99 -12.72 17.13 1.13
CA GLU A 99 -13.92 16.28 1.12
C GLU A 99 -13.59 14.81 0.82
N GLU A 100 -12.34 14.52 0.44
CA GLU A 100 -11.87 13.16 0.25
C GLU A 100 -11.60 12.47 1.60
N ASP A 101 -11.82 11.15 1.61
CA ASP A 101 -11.58 10.29 2.76
C ASP A 101 -10.13 10.40 3.25
N VAL A 102 -9.96 10.49 4.57
CA VAL A 102 -8.64 10.63 5.21
C VAL A 102 -7.70 9.51 4.80
N MET A 103 -8.23 8.30 4.59
CA MET A 103 -7.49 7.14 4.13
C MET A 103 -6.87 7.38 2.74
N CYS A 104 -7.69 7.87 1.81
CA CYS A 104 -7.23 8.18 0.45
C CYS A 104 -6.23 9.33 0.43
N ARG A 105 -6.42 10.34 1.30
CA ARG A 105 -5.53 11.49 1.41
C ARG A 105 -4.17 11.11 1.99
N HIS A 106 -4.10 10.23 3.00
CA HIS A 106 -2.79 9.78 3.49
C HIS A 106 -2.05 9.02 2.41
N GLU A 107 -2.73 8.11 1.71
CA GLU A 107 -2.10 7.29 0.69
C GLU A 107 -1.59 8.14 -0.48
N ALA A 108 -2.30 9.23 -0.81
CA ALA A 108 -1.81 10.21 -1.76
C ALA A 108 -0.54 10.95 -1.26
N ALA A 109 -0.46 11.31 0.02
CA ALA A 109 0.75 11.93 0.59
C ALA A 109 1.94 10.96 0.60
N GLU A 110 1.70 9.70 0.97
CA GLU A 110 2.71 8.65 0.95
C GLU A 110 3.22 8.39 -0.46
N ALA A 111 2.31 8.24 -1.43
CA ALA A 111 2.62 8.05 -2.83
C ALA A 111 3.49 9.19 -3.40
N LEU A 112 3.22 10.45 -3.02
CA LEU A 112 4.09 11.58 -3.39
C LEU A 112 5.50 11.44 -2.78
N GLY A 113 5.59 10.95 -1.54
CA GLY A 113 6.85 10.59 -0.89
C GLY A 113 7.61 9.49 -1.64
N ALA A 114 6.91 8.43 -2.04
CA ALA A 114 7.46 7.30 -2.79
C ALA A 114 7.98 7.70 -4.18
N LEU A 115 7.29 8.63 -4.87
CA LEU A 115 7.75 9.17 -6.14
C LEU A 115 9.05 9.99 -6.02
N GLY A 116 9.31 10.60 -4.86
CA GLY A 116 10.61 11.22 -4.54
C GLY A 116 10.89 12.58 -5.19
N TYR A 117 9.91 13.20 -5.86
CA TYR A 117 10.11 14.49 -6.56
C TYR A 117 9.99 15.69 -5.63
N GLU A 118 10.97 16.60 -5.70
CA GLU A 118 11.04 17.80 -4.85
C GLU A 118 9.85 18.76 -5.04
N ASP A 119 9.20 18.75 -6.20
CA ASP A 119 8.02 19.58 -6.51
C ASP A 119 6.83 19.30 -5.57
N SER A 120 6.82 18.16 -4.88
CA SER A 120 5.80 17.81 -3.89
C SER A 120 6.11 18.36 -2.49
N LEU A 121 7.33 18.84 -2.22
CA LEU A 121 7.74 19.28 -0.88
C LEU A 121 6.94 20.48 -0.38
N GLU A 122 6.52 21.39 -1.27
CA GLU A 122 5.77 22.59 -0.87
C GLU A 122 4.43 22.21 -0.22
N ILE A 123 3.64 21.36 -0.89
CA ILE A 123 2.36 20.89 -0.35
C ILE A 123 2.57 20.03 0.89
N LEU A 124 3.49 19.06 0.87
CA LEU A 124 3.67 18.14 1.99
C LEU A 124 4.09 18.90 3.27
N LYS A 125 4.99 19.88 3.16
CA LYS A 125 5.37 20.74 4.30
C LYS A 125 4.19 21.58 4.80
N ALA A 126 3.42 22.16 3.88
CA ALA A 126 2.26 22.96 4.27
C ALA A 126 1.22 22.15 5.05
N LEU A 127 0.95 20.91 4.65
CA LEU A 127 -0.05 20.06 5.32
C LEU A 127 0.48 19.42 6.62
N LYS A 128 1.77 19.07 6.67
CA LYS A 128 2.44 18.64 7.92
C LYS A 128 2.25 19.65 9.05
N ASP A 129 2.42 20.94 8.73
CA ASP A 129 2.40 22.03 9.71
C ASP A 129 0.99 22.61 9.95
N ASP A 130 -0.04 22.17 9.20
CA ASP A 130 -1.43 22.63 9.38
C ASP A 130 -2.11 21.87 10.52
N GLU A 131 -2.30 22.55 11.66
CA GLU A 131 -2.98 21.98 12.84
C GLU A 131 -4.47 21.63 12.61
N ASN A 132 -5.07 22.10 11.50
CA ASN A 132 -6.44 21.73 11.13
C ASN A 132 -6.52 20.41 10.35
N GLU A 133 -5.38 19.85 9.93
CA GLU A 133 -5.36 18.56 9.27
C GLU A 133 -5.50 17.41 10.27
N PRO A 134 -6.13 16.29 9.86
CA PRO A 134 -6.12 15.06 10.65
C PRO A 134 -4.68 14.63 10.94
N GLU A 135 -4.45 14.09 12.15
CA GLU A 135 -3.14 13.64 12.62
C GLU A 135 -2.46 12.71 11.60
N VAL A 136 -3.20 11.72 11.08
CA VAL A 136 -2.72 10.78 10.05
C VAL A 136 -2.15 11.51 8.83
N ILE A 137 -2.81 12.56 8.32
CA ILE A 137 -2.31 13.32 7.16
C ILE A 137 -1.01 14.06 7.50
N ARG A 138 -0.95 14.65 8.69
CA ARG A 138 0.24 15.38 9.14
C ARG A 138 1.43 14.44 9.32
N GLU A 139 1.20 13.27 9.92
CA GLU A 139 2.20 12.21 10.11
C GLU A 139 2.70 11.65 8.77
N THR A 140 1.80 11.34 7.84
CA THR A 140 2.21 10.85 6.51
C THR A 140 2.98 11.91 5.72
N CYS A 141 2.54 13.18 5.78
CA CYS A 141 3.28 14.27 5.16
C CYS A 141 4.66 14.47 5.79
N ASP A 142 4.81 14.27 7.11
CA ASP A 142 6.10 14.32 7.80
C ASP A 142 7.06 13.26 7.25
N ILE A 143 6.61 12.01 7.20
CA ILE A 143 7.40 10.89 6.67
C ILE A 143 7.72 11.10 5.19
N ALA A 144 6.76 11.55 4.38
CA ALA A 144 6.96 11.81 2.96
C ALA A 144 7.98 12.94 2.70
N VAL A 145 7.96 14.01 3.50
CA VAL A 145 8.99 15.06 3.43
C VAL A 145 10.37 14.49 3.72
N ASP A 146 10.52 13.74 4.82
CA ASP A 146 11.80 13.14 5.19
C ASP A 146 12.28 12.13 4.14
N ARG A 147 11.36 11.36 3.54
CA ARG A 147 11.63 10.42 2.44
C ARG A 147 12.18 11.10 1.21
N ILE A 148 11.56 12.19 0.76
CA ILE A 148 12.00 12.98 -0.42
C ILE A 148 13.34 13.66 -0.13
N VAL A 149 13.47 14.30 1.04
CA VAL A 149 14.71 14.97 1.45
C VAL A 149 15.85 13.96 1.53
N TRP A 150 15.62 12.79 2.11
CA TRP A 150 16.61 11.74 2.18
C TRP A 150 16.99 11.25 0.77
N GLU A 151 16.05 10.92 -0.11
CA GLU A 151 16.33 10.43 -1.48
C GLU A 151 17.26 11.36 -2.26
N ASN A 152 17.06 12.67 -2.11
CA ASN A 152 17.80 13.71 -2.83
C ASN A 152 19.07 14.18 -2.09
N SER A 153 19.43 13.57 -0.95
CA SER A 153 20.55 13.99 -0.11
C SER A 153 21.88 13.30 -0.44
N GLU A 154 22.98 13.86 0.07
CA GLU A 154 24.29 13.18 0.10
C GLU A 154 24.28 11.97 1.06
N ALA A 155 23.42 11.96 2.08
CA ALA A 155 23.28 10.82 2.98
C ALA A 155 22.81 9.58 2.22
N ARG A 156 21.82 9.71 1.33
CA ARG A 156 21.37 8.61 0.46
C ARG A 156 22.51 7.99 -0.35
N LYS A 157 23.41 8.82 -0.88
CA LYS A 157 24.57 8.40 -1.68
C LYS A 157 25.65 7.71 -0.83
N ALA A 158 25.75 8.07 0.44
CA ALA A 158 26.73 7.52 1.38
C ALA A 158 26.25 6.25 2.09
N GLU A 159 24.95 6.15 2.39
CA GLU A 159 24.35 5.03 3.09
C GLU A 159 24.39 3.75 2.25
N LYS A 160 24.87 2.67 2.87
CA LYS A 160 24.74 1.32 2.34
C LYS A 160 23.51 0.69 2.98
N LEU A 161 22.54 0.32 2.16
CA LEU A 161 21.31 -0.32 2.63
C LEU A 161 21.33 -1.81 2.31
N LYS A 162 20.67 -2.61 3.15
CA LYS A 162 20.36 -3.99 2.80
C LYS A 162 19.41 -3.98 1.58
N PRO A 163 19.67 -4.79 0.53
CA PRO A 163 18.67 -5.01 -0.50
C PRO A 163 17.42 -5.64 0.10
N SER A 164 16.27 -5.05 -0.19
CA SER A 164 14.97 -5.59 0.22
C SER A 164 14.60 -6.79 -0.67
N ASP A 165 14.00 -7.82 -0.08
CA ASP A 165 13.34 -8.90 -0.82
C ASP A 165 12.02 -8.43 -1.45
N PHE A 166 11.53 -7.26 -1.06
CA PHE A 166 10.29 -6.66 -1.50
C PHE A 166 10.53 -5.63 -2.60
N THR A 167 9.65 -5.62 -3.60
CA THR A 167 9.74 -4.71 -4.76
C THR A 167 9.03 -3.38 -4.54
N SER A 168 8.31 -3.24 -3.43
CA SER A 168 7.63 -2.02 -2.99
C SER A 168 8.62 -0.87 -2.75
N ILE A 169 8.14 0.35 -2.99
CA ILE A 169 8.80 1.58 -2.61
C ILE A 169 8.27 1.96 -1.23
N ASP A 170 9.10 1.75 -0.22
CA ASP A 170 8.73 1.98 1.17
C ASP A 170 8.75 3.49 1.53
N PRO A 171 7.87 3.93 2.46
CA PRO A 171 7.83 5.30 2.98
C PRO A 171 9.09 5.70 3.77
N ALA A 172 9.91 4.74 4.20
CA ALA A 172 11.25 5.00 4.69
C ALA A 172 12.22 3.89 4.26
N PRO A 173 13.51 4.18 4.02
CA PRO A 173 14.52 3.14 3.82
C PRO A 173 14.79 2.38 5.12
N PRO A 174 15.26 1.12 5.07
CA PRO A 174 15.73 0.44 6.27
C PRO A 174 16.92 1.19 6.89
N MET A 175 17.25 0.84 8.15
CA MET A 175 18.45 1.35 8.81
C MET A 175 19.71 1.06 7.97
N PRO A 176 20.68 1.99 7.91
CA PRO A 176 21.89 1.77 7.15
C PRO A 176 22.73 0.63 7.75
N LEU A 177 23.44 -0.10 6.90
CA LEU A 177 24.39 -1.12 7.30
C LEU A 177 25.61 -0.44 7.94
N GLU A 178 25.73 -0.59 9.26
CA GLU A 178 26.88 -0.14 10.03
C GLU A 178 27.91 -1.27 10.23
N ALA A 179 29.05 -0.96 10.86
CA ALA A 179 30.07 -1.95 11.18
C ALA A 179 29.58 -3.07 12.12
N ALA A 180 28.48 -2.83 12.84
CA ALA A 180 27.71 -3.82 13.58
C ALA A 180 26.23 -3.64 13.22
N GLU A 181 25.58 -4.70 12.75
CA GLU A 181 24.14 -4.67 12.49
C GLU A 181 23.38 -4.53 13.82
N PRO A 182 22.37 -3.64 13.90
CA PRO A 182 21.59 -3.48 15.10
C PRO A 182 20.83 -4.77 15.41
N SER A 183 20.88 -5.20 16.66
CA SER A 183 20.17 -6.40 17.11
C SER A 183 18.66 -6.18 17.11
N ILE A 184 17.87 -7.25 17.00
CA ILE A 184 16.40 -7.16 17.07
C ILE A 184 15.91 -6.41 18.32
N PRO A 185 16.48 -6.60 19.53
CA PRO A 185 16.12 -5.80 20.70
C PRO A 185 16.39 -4.29 20.57
N GLU A 186 17.45 -3.90 19.85
CA GLU A 186 17.77 -2.48 19.61
C GLU A 186 16.84 -1.85 18.56
N LEU A 187 16.52 -2.61 17.52
CA LEU A 187 15.53 -2.21 16.51
C LEU A 187 14.14 -2.10 17.14
N GLU A 188 13.73 -3.08 17.97
CA GLU A 188 12.47 -3.03 18.73
C GLU A 188 12.42 -1.80 19.64
N LYS A 189 13.50 -1.51 20.36
CA LYS A 189 13.58 -0.31 21.20
C LYS A 189 13.37 0.96 20.37
N THR A 190 13.96 1.03 19.17
CA THR A 190 13.81 2.18 18.27
C THR A 190 12.38 2.25 17.71
N LEU A 191 11.81 1.12 17.29
CA LEU A 191 10.45 0.98 16.80
C LEU A 191 9.44 1.55 17.82
N LEU A 192 9.62 1.23 19.10
CA LEU A 192 8.67 1.55 20.18
C LEU A 192 8.94 2.88 20.91
N ASP A 193 10.00 3.61 20.57
CA ASP A 193 10.32 4.90 21.21
C ASP A 193 9.53 6.04 20.57
N THR A 194 8.37 6.36 21.13
CA THR A 194 7.47 7.43 20.67
C THR A 194 8.04 8.84 20.78
N LYS A 195 9.27 9.00 21.32
CA LYS A 195 9.99 10.28 21.33
C LYS A 195 10.86 10.47 20.09
N LEU A 196 11.09 9.42 19.32
CA LEU A 196 11.84 9.49 18.07
C LEU A 196 10.95 9.97 16.92
N PRO A 197 11.52 10.65 15.91
CA PRO A 197 10.81 10.97 14.68
C PRO A 197 10.22 9.72 14.03
N LEU A 198 9.00 9.83 13.47
CA LEU A 198 8.33 8.70 12.82
C LEU A 198 9.19 8.07 11.73
N PHE A 199 9.86 8.89 10.92
CA PHE A 199 10.77 8.41 9.88
C PHE A 199 11.80 7.42 10.45
N GLN A 200 12.46 7.74 11.57
CA GLN A 200 13.45 6.85 12.21
C GLN A 200 12.82 5.54 12.70
N ARG A 201 11.60 5.59 13.23
CA ARG A 201 10.86 4.42 13.71
C ARG A 201 10.45 3.51 12.55
N TYR A 202 10.06 4.10 11.41
CA TYR A 202 9.79 3.39 10.15
C TYR A 202 11.07 2.73 9.61
N ARG A 203 12.23 3.38 9.68
CA ARG A 203 13.50 2.74 9.29
C ARG A 203 13.78 1.48 10.11
N ALA A 204 13.47 1.49 11.40
CA ALA A 204 13.58 0.31 12.27
C ALA A 204 12.53 -0.76 11.92
N MET A 205 11.31 -0.36 11.56
CA MET A 205 10.26 -1.26 11.08
C MET A 205 10.70 -2.03 9.83
N PHE A 206 11.19 -1.34 8.79
CA PHE A 206 11.66 -2.00 7.57
C PHE A 206 12.94 -2.82 7.79
N ALA A 207 13.82 -2.41 8.71
CA ALA A 207 14.94 -3.25 9.11
C ALA A 207 14.49 -4.56 9.79
N LEU A 208 13.45 -4.51 10.65
CA LEU A 208 12.86 -5.71 11.25
C LEU A 208 12.17 -6.58 10.19
N ARG A 209 11.43 -5.99 9.25
CA ARG A 209 10.84 -6.71 8.10
C ARG A 209 11.93 -7.47 7.35
N ASP A 210 13.01 -6.81 7.00
CA ASP A 210 14.08 -7.44 6.24
C ASP A 210 14.82 -8.53 7.04
N LEU A 211 14.77 -8.51 8.39
CA LEU A 211 15.27 -9.60 9.25
C LEU A 211 14.27 -10.76 9.38
N ALA A 212 13.02 -10.55 8.95
CA ALA A 212 11.98 -11.57 8.90
C ALA A 212 11.80 -12.24 7.53
N SER A 213 12.53 -11.77 6.51
CA SER A 213 12.55 -12.35 5.18
C SER A 213 13.93 -12.92 4.81
N PRO A 214 14.01 -14.14 4.26
CA PRO A 214 12.92 -15.11 4.05
C PRO A 214 12.36 -15.70 5.37
N PRO A 215 11.15 -16.30 5.35
CA PRO A 215 10.44 -16.72 6.57
C PRO A 215 11.11 -17.86 7.35
N ASP A 216 12.07 -18.58 6.75
CA ASP A 216 12.81 -19.67 7.38
C ASP A 216 14.07 -19.22 8.15
N LEU A 217 14.35 -17.91 8.16
CA LEU A 217 15.48 -17.37 8.92
C LEU A 217 15.31 -17.59 10.43
N PRO A 218 16.41 -17.88 11.18
CA PRO A 218 16.36 -17.98 12.64
C PRO A 218 15.89 -16.70 13.34
N THR A 219 15.99 -15.56 12.67
CA THR A 219 15.56 -14.24 13.13
C THR A 219 14.07 -13.98 12.90
N ALA A 220 13.40 -14.74 12.03
CA ALA A 220 12.12 -14.32 11.48
C ALA A 220 11.01 -14.20 12.50
N VAL A 221 10.79 -15.25 13.31
CA VAL A 221 9.80 -15.23 14.38
C VAL A 221 10.08 -14.10 15.39
N GLN A 222 11.34 -13.91 15.77
CA GLN A 222 11.71 -12.87 16.74
C GLN A 222 11.48 -11.45 16.18
N ALA A 223 11.76 -11.24 14.90
CA ALA A 223 11.51 -9.96 14.24
C ALA A 223 10.01 -9.69 14.06
N VAL A 224 9.21 -10.70 13.73
CA VAL A 224 7.74 -10.61 13.70
C VAL A 224 7.17 -10.29 15.08
N ASP A 225 7.64 -10.95 16.14
CA ASP A 225 7.22 -10.67 17.51
C ASP A 225 7.58 -9.24 17.95
N ALA A 226 8.72 -8.71 17.50
CA ALA A 226 9.12 -7.33 17.74
C ALA A 226 8.21 -6.33 17.00
N LEU A 227 7.93 -6.57 15.71
CA LEU A 227 6.99 -5.78 14.91
C LEU A 227 5.58 -5.77 15.53
N ALA A 228 5.09 -6.90 16.02
CA ALA A 228 3.74 -7.05 16.57
C ALA A 228 3.48 -6.14 17.78
N LYS A 229 4.53 -5.77 18.52
CA LYS A 229 4.42 -4.79 19.62
C LYS A 229 4.06 -3.39 19.12
N GLY A 230 4.40 -3.07 17.86
CA GLY A 230 4.04 -1.82 17.20
C GLY A 230 2.55 -1.64 16.94
N LEU A 231 1.74 -2.72 16.92
CA LEU A 231 0.28 -2.65 16.85
C LEU A 231 -0.37 -2.06 18.12
N LYS A 232 0.42 -1.63 19.11
CA LYS A 232 -0.04 -0.93 20.32
C LYS A 232 0.42 0.52 20.37
N ASP A 233 1.01 1.02 19.28
CA ASP A 233 1.44 2.41 19.19
C ASP A 233 0.25 3.37 19.28
N PRO A 234 0.37 4.59 19.85
CA PRO A 234 -0.69 5.59 19.80
C PRO A 234 -1.07 6.04 18.38
N SER A 235 -0.12 6.12 17.43
CA SER A 235 -0.40 6.56 16.06
C SER A 235 -1.13 5.47 15.27
N ALA A 236 -2.31 5.80 14.73
CA ALA A 236 -3.05 4.90 13.85
C ALA A 236 -2.29 4.62 12.54
N LEU A 237 -1.59 5.64 12.01
CA LEU A 237 -0.75 5.49 10.82
C LEU A 237 0.37 4.46 11.08
N PHE A 238 1.04 4.55 12.24
CA PHE A 238 2.09 3.61 12.59
C PHE A 238 1.57 2.18 12.74
N ARG A 239 0.40 1.99 13.37
CA ARG A 239 -0.22 0.66 13.50
C ARG A 239 -0.63 0.08 12.15
N HIS A 240 -1.17 0.92 11.26
CA HIS A 240 -1.49 0.56 9.88
C HIS A 240 -0.25 0.04 9.16
N GLU A 241 0.87 0.78 9.20
CA GLU A 241 2.11 0.35 8.55
C GLU A 241 2.64 -0.99 9.07
N VAL A 242 2.52 -1.25 10.38
CA VAL A 242 2.91 -2.56 10.94
C VAL A 242 2.06 -3.69 10.36
N ALA A 243 0.76 -3.47 10.18
CA ALA A 243 -0.12 -4.44 9.53
C ALA A 243 0.25 -4.64 8.06
N PHE A 244 0.54 -3.57 7.32
CA PHE A 244 1.00 -3.62 5.93
C PHE A 244 2.28 -4.45 5.78
N VAL A 245 3.27 -4.21 6.66
CA VAL A 245 4.52 -4.98 6.72
C VAL A 245 4.26 -6.47 6.99
N PHE A 246 3.25 -6.82 7.79
CA PHE A 246 2.86 -8.23 7.98
C PHE A 246 2.23 -8.84 6.74
N GLY A 247 1.44 -8.09 5.98
CA GLY A 247 0.93 -8.50 4.69
C GLY A 247 2.05 -8.79 3.69
N GLN A 248 3.08 -7.94 3.65
CA GLN A 248 4.27 -8.18 2.82
C GLN A 248 5.01 -9.46 3.24
N LEU A 249 5.20 -9.67 4.55
CA LEU A 249 5.96 -10.80 5.06
C LEU A 249 5.29 -12.16 4.83
N CYS A 250 3.95 -12.20 4.77
CA CYS A 250 3.15 -13.44 4.75
C CYS A 250 3.59 -14.47 5.81
N HIS A 251 4.10 -14.01 6.96
CA HIS A 251 4.69 -14.90 7.96
C HIS A 251 3.63 -15.37 8.97
N PRO A 252 3.39 -16.68 9.18
CA PRO A 252 2.31 -17.19 10.03
C PRO A 252 2.32 -16.70 11.49
N ALA A 253 3.50 -16.38 12.03
CA ALA A 253 3.61 -15.80 13.38
C ALA A 253 2.90 -14.45 13.56
N SER A 254 2.55 -13.74 12.48
CA SER A 254 1.79 -12.48 12.53
C SER A 254 0.29 -12.67 12.76
N VAL A 255 -0.26 -13.85 12.40
CA VAL A 255 -1.71 -14.14 12.40
C VAL A 255 -2.40 -13.83 13.74
N PRO A 256 -1.85 -14.19 14.92
CA PRO A 256 -2.48 -13.86 16.19
C PRO A 256 -2.67 -12.34 16.38
N SER A 257 -1.65 -11.55 16.04
CA SER A 257 -1.66 -10.10 16.21
C SER A 257 -2.55 -9.38 15.18
N LEU A 258 -2.57 -9.85 13.94
CA LEU A 258 -3.49 -9.38 12.91
C LEU A 258 -4.95 -9.69 13.27
N THR A 259 -5.21 -10.90 13.79
CA THR A 259 -6.55 -11.30 14.24
C THR A 259 -7.02 -10.46 15.42
N GLU A 260 -6.14 -10.17 16.40
CA GLU A 260 -6.43 -9.27 17.52
C GLU A 260 -6.80 -7.87 17.00
N CYS A 261 -5.99 -7.33 16.08
CA CYS A 261 -6.21 -6.01 15.46
C CYS A 261 -7.55 -5.92 14.73
N LEU A 262 -7.83 -6.84 13.79
CA LEU A 262 -9.08 -6.86 13.03
C LEU A 262 -10.32 -7.02 13.93
N SER A 263 -10.19 -7.80 15.01
CA SER A 263 -11.27 -8.06 15.96
C SER A 263 -11.55 -6.89 16.90
N ASN A 264 -10.64 -5.93 17.03
CA ASN A 264 -10.81 -4.78 17.91
C ASN A 264 -11.77 -3.75 17.29
N GLN A 265 -13.00 -3.68 17.80
CA GLN A 265 -14.01 -2.72 17.32
C GLN A 265 -13.73 -1.26 17.76
N GLU A 266 -12.76 -1.04 18.66
CA GLU A 266 -12.30 0.30 19.05
C GLU A 266 -11.08 0.74 18.24
N GLU A 267 -10.52 -0.12 17.40
CA GLU A 267 -9.42 0.21 16.50
C GLU A 267 -9.92 1.05 15.31
N ALA A 268 -9.05 1.91 14.77
CA ALA A 268 -9.36 2.73 13.61
C ALA A 268 -9.58 1.86 12.37
N GLY A 269 -10.61 2.18 11.57
CA GLY A 269 -10.92 1.48 10.33
C GLY A 269 -9.74 1.31 9.38
N MET A 270 -8.83 2.31 9.33
CA MET A 270 -7.60 2.22 8.53
C MET A 270 -6.70 1.04 8.96
N VAL A 271 -6.49 0.86 10.25
CA VAL A 271 -5.65 -0.22 10.77
C VAL A 271 -6.34 -1.58 10.60
N ARG A 272 -7.67 -1.61 10.78
CA ARG A 272 -8.47 -2.83 10.66
C ARG A 272 -8.56 -3.34 9.21
N HIS A 273 -8.65 -2.46 8.22
CA HIS A 273 -8.62 -2.89 6.82
C HIS A 273 -7.26 -3.48 6.47
N GLU A 274 -6.17 -2.85 6.92
CA GLU A 274 -4.82 -3.31 6.62
C GLU A 274 -4.55 -4.68 7.26
N ALA A 275 -5.07 -4.89 8.48
CA ALA A 275 -5.03 -6.20 9.11
C ALA A 275 -5.85 -7.26 8.35
N ALA A 276 -6.99 -6.88 7.75
CA ALA A 276 -7.78 -7.78 6.91
C ALA A 276 -7.06 -8.15 5.61
N GLU A 277 -6.43 -7.20 4.94
CA GLU A 277 -5.66 -7.45 3.71
C GLU A 277 -4.43 -8.31 3.99
N ALA A 278 -3.67 -8.00 5.04
CA ALA A 278 -2.53 -8.79 5.47
C ALA A 278 -2.93 -10.25 5.74
N LEU A 279 -4.06 -10.49 6.42
CA LEU A 279 -4.61 -11.83 6.61
C LEU A 279 -4.98 -12.48 5.26
N GLY A 280 -5.54 -11.73 4.30
CA GLY A 280 -5.80 -12.23 2.95
C GLY A 280 -4.56 -12.77 2.25
N SER A 281 -3.41 -12.09 2.38
CA SER A 281 -2.12 -12.53 1.85
C SER A 281 -1.54 -13.78 2.52
N LEU A 282 -2.06 -14.14 3.71
CA LEU A 282 -1.74 -15.37 4.46
C LEU A 282 -2.73 -16.51 4.16
N GLY A 283 -3.49 -16.43 3.07
CA GLY A 283 -4.71 -17.22 2.82
C GLY A 283 -4.61 -18.75 2.92
N ASP A 284 -3.41 -19.34 2.82
CA ASP A 284 -3.17 -20.78 2.97
C ASP A 284 -2.98 -21.23 4.43
N VAL A 285 -2.78 -20.28 5.36
CA VAL A 285 -2.60 -20.55 6.79
C VAL A 285 -3.92 -20.97 7.43
N GLU A 286 -3.88 -22.08 8.18
CA GLU A 286 -5.05 -22.66 8.83
C GLU A 286 -5.81 -21.64 9.71
N GLY A 287 -7.12 -21.49 9.46
CA GLY A 287 -8.01 -20.64 10.24
C GLY A 287 -8.07 -19.17 9.81
N VAL A 288 -7.25 -18.73 8.85
CA VAL A 288 -7.28 -17.36 8.30
C VAL A 288 -8.59 -17.10 7.54
N GLU A 289 -8.97 -17.97 6.61
CA GLU A 289 -10.21 -17.86 5.83
C GLU A 289 -11.45 -17.78 6.74
N ASP A 290 -11.50 -18.63 7.78
CA ASP A 290 -12.58 -18.65 8.76
C ASP A 290 -12.62 -17.40 9.65
N THR A 291 -11.46 -16.76 9.87
CA THR A 291 -11.37 -15.50 10.60
C THR A 291 -11.92 -14.36 9.74
N LEU A 292 -11.49 -14.24 8.49
CA LEU A 292 -11.97 -13.21 7.56
C LEU A 292 -13.50 -13.26 7.39
N LYS A 293 -14.08 -14.46 7.23
CA LYS A 293 -15.54 -14.63 7.07
C LYS A 293 -16.38 -14.06 8.21
N LYS A 294 -15.82 -13.91 9.41
CA LYS A 294 -16.54 -13.30 10.56
C LYS A 294 -16.84 -11.82 10.35
N PHE A 295 -16.09 -11.14 9.47
CA PHE A 295 -16.13 -9.69 9.27
C PHE A 295 -16.80 -9.27 7.95
N LEU A 296 -17.46 -10.20 7.23
CA LEU A 296 -18.22 -9.90 6.02
C LEU A 296 -19.33 -8.85 6.23
N ASN A 297 -19.84 -8.74 7.45
CA ASN A 297 -20.88 -7.79 7.84
C ASN A 297 -20.38 -6.77 8.88
N ASP A 298 -19.08 -6.47 8.88
CA ASP A 298 -18.49 -5.47 9.79
C ASP A 298 -19.23 -4.13 9.68
N PRO A 299 -19.42 -3.36 10.78
CA PRO A 299 -20.06 -2.05 10.70
C PRO A 299 -19.33 -1.07 9.76
N GLU A 300 -18.00 -1.16 9.67
CA GLU A 300 -17.20 -0.27 8.84
C GLU A 300 -17.14 -0.74 7.39
N GLN A 301 -17.47 0.16 6.45
CA GLN A 301 -17.50 -0.19 5.04
C GLN A 301 -16.13 -0.60 4.51
N VAL A 302 -15.07 0.13 4.88
CA VAL A 302 -13.71 -0.18 4.42
C VAL A 302 -13.29 -1.60 4.85
N VAL A 303 -13.62 -2.01 6.08
CA VAL A 303 -13.32 -3.35 6.57
C VAL A 303 -14.10 -4.39 5.76
N ARG A 304 -15.40 -4.21 5.51
CA ARG A 304 -16.18 -5.14 4.68
C ARG A 304 -15.60 -5.26 3.27
N ASP A 305 -15.26 -4.14 2.64
CA ASP A 305 -14.67 -4.09 1.31
C ASP A 305 -13.33 -4.86 1.29
N SER A 306 -12.48 -4.68 2.30
CA SER A 306 -11.19 -5.40 2.41
C SER A 306 -11.38 -6.88 2.67
N ILE A 307 -12.38 -7.30 3.44
CA ILE A 307 -12.68 -8.72 3.63
C ILE A 307 -13.07 -9.39 2.30
N ILE A 308 -13.83 -8.69 1.43
CA ILE A 308 -14.19 -9.20 0.11
C ILE A 308 -12.94 -9.40 -0.75
N VAL A 309 -12.03 -8.43 -0.77
CA VAL A 309 -10.77 -8.51 -1.54
C VAL A 309 -9.83 -9.57 -0.96
N ALA A 310 -9.68 -9.61 0.37
CA ALA A 310 -8.84 -10.56 1.09
C ALA A 310 -9.30 -12.01 0.88
N LEU A 311 -10.61 -12.28 0.85
CA LEU A 311 -11.14 -13.61 0.55
C LEU A 311 -10.92 -14.02 -0.91
N ASP A 312 -11.04 -13.07 -1.87
CA ASP A 312 -10.70 -13.31 -3.27
C ASP A 312 -9.20 -13.64 -3.45
N MET A 313 -8.33 -12.92 -2.73
CA MET A 313 -6.89 -13.19 -2.70
C MET A 313 -6.58 -14.56 -2.07
N ALA A 314 -7.20 -14.89 -0.93
CA ALA A 314 -6.99 -16.17 -0.27
C ALA A 314 -7.47 -17.36 -1.15
N GLU A 315 -8.57 -17.18 -1.90
CA GLU A 315 -9.04 -18.17 -2.87
C GLU A 315 -8.05 -18.34 -4.04
N PHE A 316 -7.52 -17.23 -4.57
CA PHE A 316 -6.50 -17.24 -5.61
C PHE A 316 -5.24 -18.01 -5.18
N GLU A 317 -4.68 -17.70 -4.00
CA GLU A 317 -3.48 -18.36 -3.45
C GLU A 317 -3.71 -19.86 -3.26
N LYS A 318 -4.86 -20.24 -2.71
CA LYS A 318 -5.25 -21.64 -2.50
C LYS A 318 -5.39 -22.43 -3.80
N ASN A 319 -5.87 -21.78 -4.86
CA ASN A 319 -6.05 -22.40 -6.16
C ASN A 319 -4.74 -22.52 -6.96
N GLY A 320 -3.66 -21.87 -6.52
CA GLY A 320 -2.37 -21.86 -7.21
C GLY A 320 -2.46 -21.25 -8.61
N GLU A 321 -3.37 -20.30 -8.80
CA GLU A 321 -3.50 -19.56 -10.06
C GLU A 321 -2.21 -18.76 -10.33
N MET A 322 -1.82 -18.61 -11.60
CA MET A 322 -0.51 -18.00 -11.93
C MET A 322 -0.54 -16.47 -11.96
N GLU A 323 -1.70 -15.85 -12.20
CA GLU A 323 -1.81 -14.40 -12.39
C GLU A 323 -3.08 -13.87 -11.70
N TYR A 324 -2.90 -13.10 -10.61
CA TYR A 324 -4.02 -12.47 -9.91
C TYR A 324 -4.64 -11.34 -10.75
N ALA A 325 -3.79 -10.65 -11.53
CA ALA A 325 -4.16 -9.49 -12.32
C ALA A 325 -5.08 -9.87 -13.49
N LEU A 326 -6.00 -8.96 -13.86
CA LEU A 326 -6.91 -9.18 -14.99
C LEU A 326 -6.12 -9.10 -16.30
N VAL A 327 -5.98 -10.20 -17.02
CA VAL A 327 -5.44 -10.19 -18.39
C VAL A 327 -6.60 -10.03 -19.37
N PRO A 328 -6.73 -8.89 -20.08
CA PRO A 328 -7.70 -8.77 -21.15
C PRO A 328 -7.33 -9.80 -22.24
N ASP A 329 -8.26 -10.69 -22.58
CA ASP A 329 -8.03 -11.83 -23.48
C ASP A 329 -7.11 -11.47 -24.65
N SER A 330 -6.02 -12.21 -24.82
CA SER A 330 -5.31 -12.32 -26.08
C SER A 330 -6.15 -13.16 -27.06
N GLY A 331 -7.35 -12.70 -27.43
CA GLY A 331 -8.15 -13.20 -28.55
C GLY A 331 -8.40 -14.71 -28.65
N ALA A 332 -8.44 -15.49 -27.56
CA ALA A 332 -8.77 -16.91 -27.61
C ALA A 332 -10.04 -17.21 -26.80
N PRO A 333 -11.11 -17.75 -27.42
CA PRO A 333 -12.34 -18.05 -26.70
C PRO A 333 -12.09 -19.14 -25.66
N ALA A 334 -12.44 -18.87 -24.41
CA ALA A 334 -12.46 -19.86 -23.34
C ALA A 334 -13.30 -21.07 -23.79
N ALA A 335 -12.65 -22.23 -23.87
CA ALA A 335 -13.31 -23.48 -24.12
C ALA A 335 -14.21 -23.80 -22.93
N VAL A 336 -15.52 -23.76 -23.17
CA VAL A 336 -16.52 -24.28 -22.25
C VAL A 336 -16.33 -25.80 -22.19
N SER A 337 -15.81 -26.32 -21.08
CA SER A 337 -15.95 -27.73 -20.74
C SER A 337 -17.22 -27.92 -19.89
N ALA A 338 -18.07 -28.83 -20.36
CA ALA A 338 -19.38 -29.20 -19.83
C ALA A 338 -19.35 -29.84 -18.43
#